data_AF-B7P1X1-F1
#
_entry.id   AF-B7P1X1-F1
#
_cell.length_a   1.000
_cell.length_b   1.000
_cell.length_c   1.000
_cell.angle_alpha   90.00
_cell.angle_beta   90.00
_cell.angle_gamma   90.00
#
_symmetry.space_group_name_H-M   'P 1'
#
loop_
_entity.id
_entity.type
_entity.pdbx_description
1 polymer ?
#
loop_
_entity_poly.entity_id
_entity_poly.type
_entity_poly.pdbx_seq_one_letter_code
_entity_poly.pdbx_strand_id
1 'polypeptide(L)'
;MKAKVLLAFLMTLGLSSAQYEESIDHLVSETYEVLKDERSNTQMYEQMLQEVPKVDGGQAMFQGDMLMTERDLQEMYALAPARSITWPGGIVPYKISDSSQGDAALIRRAVAHWMNNSCLMFKELQQDDTTTDFILFVKGRGCWSRLGHVGSLQPISIGDGCETLATVVHEIGHAVGFLHEQSRADRNRFVVVNYGNILEGLRSQFDPDQARREYGARYDYQSVMHYSPTAFAASPEMKTLSPVNPLLAPLIRRKDGLTFRDRRKANFLYQCDAACTNKPVCQNEGFVDHTCKCVCPPNTSGEKCETIRKTYYPRPPCGGRVIRERTISSPGYPDAQKPNQGVCVWWIQAPRGMKVQLTFQGFDLYGRIRRFCLYDRLELRLQSLYSGQTYCGSEIKPGNTATSVSRDLVVEYRPYASFKQGFTADVTFVPA
;
A
#
# COMPACT_ATOMS: atom_id res chain seq x y z
N MET A 1 -10.61 -41.09 10.23
CA MET A 1 -11.76 -41.23 9.30
C MET A 1 -12.53 -39.92 9.03
N LYS A 2 -12.47 -38.87 9.87
CA LYS A 2 -13.20 -37.61 9.65
C LYS A 2 -12.53 -36.60 8.68
N ALA A 3 -11.24 -36.74 8.37
CA ALA A 3 -10.52 -35.82 7.47
C ALA A 3 -10.71 -36.13 5.96
N LYS A 4 -11.06 -37.37 5.60
CA LYS A 4 -11.25 -37.75 4.18
C LYS A 4 -12.63 -37.38 3.63
N VAL A 5 -13.62 -37.15 4.50
CA VAL A 5 -14.97 -36.74 4.10
C VAL A 5 -15.04 -35.24 3.78
N LEU A 6 -14.18 -34.42 4.41
CA LEU A 6 -14.11 -32.98 4.14
C LEU A 6 -13.53 -32.67 2.74
N LEU A 7 -12.61 -33.52 2.25
CA LEU A 7 -11.96 -33.34 0.95
C LEU A 7 -12.89 -33.67 -0.24
N ALA A 8 -13.86 -34.56 -0.04
CA ALA A 8 -14.87 -34.91 -1.05
C ALA A 8 -16.04 -33.91 -1.10
N PHE A 9 -16.34 -33.24 0.02
CA PHE A 9 -17.39 -32.22 0.10
C PHE A 9 -16.95 -30.87 -0.52
N LEU A 10 -15.64 -30.63 -0.64
CA LEU A 10 -15.07 -29.42 -1.25
C LEU A 10 -15.05 -29.44 -2.78
N MET A 11 -15.28 -30.58 -3.45
CA MET A 11 -15.32 -30.65 -4.92
C MET A 11 -16.71 -30.41 -5.54
N THR A 12 -17.78 -30.31 -4.74
CA THR A 12 -19.17 -30.20 -5.24
C THR A 12 -19.80 -28.82 -5.03
N LEU A 13 -19.09 -27.87 -4.44
CA LEU A 13 -19.53 -26.49 -4.29
C LEU A 13 -18.64 -25.62 -5.18
N GLY A 14 -19.22 -24.94 -6.17
CA GLY A 14 -18.49 -24.00 -7.03
C GLY A 14 -17.93 -22.84 -6.21
N LEU A 15 -16.71 -23.00 -5.69
CA LEU A 15 -16.11 -22.11 -4.71
C LEU A 15 -15.66 -20.79 -5.34
N SER A 16 -16.03 -19.70 -4.67
CA SER A 16 -15.85 -18.31 -5.05
C SER A 16 -14.42 -17.79 -4.84
N SER A 17 -14.17 -16.59 -5.36
CA SER A 17 -12.90 -15.84 -5.39
C SER A 17 -12.22 -15.64 -4.02
N ALA A 18 -12.94 -15.86 -2.92
CA ALA A 18 -12.45 -15.67 -1.56
C ALA A 18 -11.32 -16.66 -1.18
N GLN A 19 -11.29 -17.86 -1.75
CA GLN A 19 -10.34 -18.89 -1.34
C GLN A 19 -8.91 -18.69 -1.86
N TYR A 20 -8.67 -17.84 -2.87
CA TYR A 20 -7.29 -17.56 -3.27
C TYR A 20 -6.59 -16.58 -2.30
N GLU A 21 -7.33 -15.62 -1.74
CA GLU A 21 -6.84 -14.74 -0.67
C GLU A 21 -6.80 -15.49 0.69
N GLU A 22 -7.84 -16.28 1.03
CA GLU A 22 -7.85 -17.08 2.26
C GLU A 22 -6.82 -18.22 2.26
N SER A 23 -6.50 -18.84 1.12
CA SER A 23 -5.45 -19.88 1.06
C SER A 23 -4.03 -19.32 1.27
N ILE A 24 -3.86 -18.00 1.10
CA ILE A 24 -2.60 -17.29 1.35
C ILE A 24 -2.54 -16.81 2.81
N ASP A 25 -3.65 -16.32 3.37
CA ASP A 25 -3.74 -15.90 4.77
C ASP A 25 -3.61 -17.09 5.74
N HIS A 26 -4.12 -18.27 5.38
CA HIS A 26 -4.03 -19.46 6.25
C HIS A 26 -2.63 -20.11 6.31
N LEU A 27 -1.73 -19.78 5.38
CA LEU A 27 -0.37 -20.34 5.35
C LEU A 27 0.62 -19.61 6.28
N VAL A 28 0.23 -18.47 6.85
CA VAL A 28 1.10 -17.66 7.72
C VAL A 28 0.81 -17.89 9.22
N SER A 29 -0.15 -18.76 9.55
CA SER A 29 -0.73 -18.83 10.89
C SER A 29 -0.04 -19.76 11.90
N GLU A 30 1.11 -20.38 11.61
CA GLU A 30 1.72 -21.33 12.57
C GLU A 30 3.16 -21.03 13.02
N THR A 31 3.87 -20.04 12.47
CA THR A 31 5.30 -19.86 12.84
C THR A 31 5.83 -18.43 12.99
N TYR A 32 5.02 -17.38 12.83
CA TYR A 32 5.55 -16.01 12.88
C TYR A 32 4.78 -15.15 13.85
N GLU A 33 5.34 -15.01 15.06
CA GLU A 33 4.99 -13.93 15.98
C GLU A 33 5.35 -12.60 15.31
N VAL A 34 4.35 -11.92 14.74
CA VAL A 34 4.49 -10.50 14.46
C VAL A 34 4.68 -9.84 15.81
N LEU A 35 5.92 -9.41 16.10
CA LEU A 35 6.27 -8.71 17.34
C LEU A 35 5.22 -7.64 17.61
N LYS A 36 4.41 -7.84 18.65
CA LYS A 36 3.44 -6.85 19.06
C LYS A 36 4.21 -5.68 19.65
N ASP A 37 3.86 -4.47 19.23
CA ASP A 37 4.38 -3.27 19.88
C ASP A 37 3.82 -3.23 21.29
N GLU A 38 4.70 -3.25 22.29
CA GLU A 38 4.30 -3.30 23.71
C GLU A 38 4.05 -1.90 24.30
N ARG A 39 4.30 -0.83 23.54
CA ARG A 39 4.01 0.54 23.98
C ARG A 39 2.50 0.71 24.19
N SER A 40 2.13 1.30 25.32
CA SER A 40 0.80 1.83 25.57
C SER A 40 0.50 3.01 24.65
N ASN A 41 -0.80 3.32 24.45
CA ASN A 41 -1.22 4.45 23.63
C ASN A 41 -0.60 5.78 24.07
N THR A 42 -0.45 6.00 25.38
CA THR A 42 0.21 7.20 25.94
C THR A 42 1.69 7.25 25.56
N GLN A 43 2.41 6.13 25.66
CA GLN A 43 3.82 6.06 25.27
C GLN A 43 4.00 6.31 23.76
N MET A 44 3.11 5.78 22.92
CA MET A 44 3.15 6.05 21.48
C MET A 44 2.89 7.53 21.18
N TYR A 45 1.89 8.13 21.84
CA TYR A 45 1.57 9.56 21.72
C TYR A 45 2.74 10.46 22.15
N GLU A 46 3.35 10.18 23.31
CA GLU A 46 4.50 10.94 23.82
C GLU A 46 5.70 10.82 22.89
N GLN A 47 5.99 9.63 22.38
CA GLN A 47 7.06 9.42 21.39
C GLN A 47 6.77 10.20 20.09
N MET A 48 5.54 10.16 19.60
CA MET A 48 5.15 10.91 18.40
C MET A 48 5.35 12.42 18.58
N LEU A 49 5.02 12.99 19.74
CA LEU A 49 5.26 14.41 20.03
C LEU A 49 6.75 14.79 20.07
N GLN A 50 7.63 13.85 20.40
CA GLN A 50 9.08 14.07 20.39
C GLN A 50 9.66 13.98 18.98
N GLU A 51 9.15 13.04 18.18
CA GLU A 51 9.65 12.73 16.84
C GLU A 51 9.11 13.68 15.77
N VAL A 52 7.86 14.12 15.88
CA VAL A 52 7.19 14.96 14.89
C VAL A 52 7.19 16.42 15.35
N PRO A 53 8.00 17.30 14.75
CA PRO A 53 8.04 18.69 15.15
C PRO A 53 6.70 19.38 14.87
N LYS A 54 6.32 20.28 15.79
CA LYS A 54 5.17 21.17 15.56
C LYS A 54 5.55 22.25 14.55
N VAL A 55 4.66 22.48 13.58
CA VAL A 55 4.75 23.63 12.65
C VAL A 55 4.11 24.87 13.29
N ASP A 56 4.33 26.04 12.68
CA ASP A 56 3.73 27.30 13.12
C ASP A 56 2.20 27.14 13.29
N GLY A 57 1.69 27.49 14.47
CA GLY A 57 0.29 27.25 14.86
C GLY A 57 0.07 25.96 15.67
N GLY A 58 1.12 25.23 16.05
CA GLY A 58 1.06 24.14 17.03
C GLY A 58 0.57 22.79 16.50
N GLN A 59 0.39 22.67 15.19
CA GLN A 59 0.01 21.43 14.51
C GLN A 59 1.22 20.52 14.27
N ALA A 60 1.03 19.21 14.16
CA ALA A 60 2.09 18.26 13.83
C ALA A 60 1.89 17.68 12.42
N MET A 61 3.00 17.48 11.69
CA MET A 61 3.01 16.78 10.39
C MET A 61 3.01 15.26 10.62
N PHE A 62 1.88 14.76 11.11
CA PHE A 62 1.71 13.35 11.43
C PHE A 62 1.80 12.52 10.16
N GLN A 63 2.57 11.42 10.21
CA GLN A 63 2.71 10.52 9.08
C GLN A 63 3.17 11.21 7.77
N GLY A 64 3.82 12.36 7.88
CA GLY A 64 4.60 13.00 6.81
C GLY A 64 3.81 13.96 5.93
N ASP A 65 2.48 13.87 5.91
CA ASP A 65 1.59 14.66 5.04
C ASP A 65 0.23 14.99 5.67
N MET A 66 -0.04 14.59 6.92
CA MET A 66 -1.25 15.00 7.63
C MET A 66 -0.97 16.08 8.68
N LEU A 67 -1.47 17.29 8.46
CA LEU A 67 -1.45 18.35 9.47
C LEU A 67 -2.53 18.12 10.52
N MET A 68 -2.13 17.64 11.69
CA MET A 68 -3.03 17.25 12.78
C MET A 68 -2.90 18.20 13.97
N THR A 69 -4.04 18.55 14.58
CA THR A 69 -4.09 19.26 15.85
C THR A 69 -3.81 18.30 17.01
N GLU A 70 -3.52 18.84 18.20
CA GLU A 70 -3.37 18.01 19.41
C GLU A 70 -4.60 17.14 19.67
N ARG A 71 -5.79 17.68 19.41
CA ARG A 71 -7.05 16.93 19.53
C ARG A 71 -7.12 15.77 18.54
N ASP A 72 -6.75 15.98 17.28
CA ASP A 72 -6.74 14.92 16.27
C ASP A 72 -5.80 13.78 16.66
N LEU A 73 -4.63 14.12 17.21
CA LEU A 73 -3.64 13.15 17.65
C LEU A 73 -4.14 12.35 18.87
N GLN A 74 -4.74 13.02 19.85
CA GLN A 74 -5.36 12.33 21.00
C GLN A 74 -6.45 11.35 20.55
N GLU A 75 -7.25 11.71 19.53
CA GLU A 75 -8.24 10.79 18.96
C GLU A 75 -7.59 9.60 18.26
N MET A 76 -6.57 9.82 17.41
CA MET A 76 -5.81 8.75 16.75
C MET A 76 -5.30 7.73 17.78
N TYR A 77 -4.68 8.20 18.86
CA TYR A 77 -4.14 7.35 19.92
C TYR A 77 -5.21 6.85 20.91
N ALA A 78 -6.50 7.05 20.64
CA ALA A 78 -7.60 6.67 21.52
C ALA A 78 -7.49 7.22 22.95
N LEU A 79 -6.82 8.37 23.12
CA LEU A 79 -6.76 9.15 24.35
C LEU A 79 -7.94 10.12 24.48
N ALA A 80 -8.71 10.26 23.40
CA ALA A 80 -9.93 11.03 23.32
C ALA A 80 -10.98 10.32 22.45
N PRO A 81 -12.29 10.54 22.68
CA PRO A 81 -13.33 10.00 21.82
C PRO A 81 -13.21 10.51 20.39
N ALA A 82 -13.23 9.60 19.41
CA ALA A 82 -13.17 9.94 17.99
C ALA A 82 -14.41 10.74 17.57
N ARG A 83 -14.20 11.89 16.93
CA ARG A 83 -15.28 12.70 16.36
C ARG A 83 -15.59 12.30 14.92
N SER A 84 -16.79 12.67 14.45
CA SER A 84 -17.06 12.66 13.01
C SER A 84 -16.19 13.72 12.34
N ILE A 85 -15.50 13.32 11.28
CA ILE A 85 -14.62 14.17 10.48
C ILE A 85 -15.08 14.24 9.01
N THR A 86 -16.32 13.82 8.73
CA THR A 86 -16.91 13.85 7.40
C THR A 86 -17.46 15.23 7.09
N TRP A 87 -17.33 15.68 5.84
CA TRP A 87 -17.96 16.92 5.39
C TRP A 87 -19.49 16.84 5.51
N PRO A 88 -20.16 17.86 6.08
CA PRO A 88 -21.61 17.89 6.20
C PRO A 88 -22.32 17.67 4.86
N GLY A 89 -23.21 16.68 4.81
CA GLY A 89 -23.94 16.32 3.59
C GLY A 89 -23.08 15.81 2.43
N GLY A 90 -21.78 15.51 2.67
CA GLY A 90 -20.84 15.13 1.61
C GLY A 90 -20.51 16.27 0.64
N ILE A 91 -20.77 17.52 1.01
CA ILE A 91 -20.49 18.71 0.19
C ILE A 91 -19.14 19.28 0.61
N VAL A 92 -18.23 19.40 -0.35
CA VAL A 92 -16.85 19.88 -0.14
C VAL A 92 -16.63 21.16 -0.96
N PRO A 93 -16.87 22.34 -0.37
CA PRO A 93 -16.52 23.61 -1.01
C PRO A 93 -15.00 23.72 -1.20
N TYR A 94 -14.54 24.24 -2.33
CA TYR A 94 -13.11 24.47 -2.56
C TYR A 94 -12.80 25.72 -3.40
N LYS A 95 -11.60 26.27 -3.21
CA LYS A 95 -11.00 27.31 -4.04
C LYS A 95 -9.59 26.88 -4.47
N ILE A 96 -9.15 27.36 -5.63
CA ILE A 96 -7.75 27.22 -6.09
C ILE A 96 -7.11 28.60 -5.94
N SER A 97 -6.09 28.71 -5.09
CA SER A 97 -5.39 29.98 -4.89
C SER A 97 -4.59 30.38 -6.14
N ASP A 98 -4.25 31.66 -6.24
CA ASP A 98 -3.40 32.20 -7.32
C ASP A 98 -2.07 31.42 -7.45
N SER A 99 -1.50 31.01 -6.32
CA SER A 99 -0.26 30.23 -6.28
C SER A 99 -0.36 28.85 -6.97
N SER A 100 -1.56 28.28 -7.05
CA SER A 100 -1.81 26.95 -7.62
C SER A 100 -2.51 26.99 -8.98
N GLN A 101 -2.66 28.17 -9.60
CA GLN A 101 -3.37 28.27 -10.89
C GLN A 101 -2.69 27.50 -12.02
N GLY A 102 -1.36 27.35 -11.97
CA GLY A 102 -0.61 26.50 -12.91
C GLY A 102 -1.04 25.03 -12.88
N ASP A 103 -1.54 24.55 -11.73
CA ASP A 103 -1.96 23.16 -11.51
C ASP A 103 -3.49 23.00 -11.54
N ALA A 104 -4.24 24.07 -11.85
CA ALA A 104 -5.70 24.08 -11.70
C ALA A 104 -6.41 22.99 -12.50
N ALA A 105 -5.93 22.68 -13.72
CA ALA A 105 -6.48 21.61 -14.55
C ALA A 105 -6.27 20.22 -13.91
N LEU A 106 -5.11 19.98 -13.29
CA LEU A 106 -4.83 18.73 -12.57
C LEU A 106 -5.70 18.62 -11.31
N ILE A 107 -5.82 19.71 -10.55
CA ILE A 107 -6.66 19.77 -9.33
C ILE A 107 -8.11 19.46 -9.67
N ARG A 108 -8.69 20.12 -10.69
CA ARG A 108 -10.07 19.85 -11.14
C ARG A 108 -10.24 18.41 -11.63
N ARG A 109 -9.22 17.82 -12.26
CA ARG A 109 -9.24 16.40 -12.66
C ARG A 109 -9.26 15.47 -11.45
N ALA A 110 -8.49 15.76 -10.40
CA ALA A 110 -8.50 14.99 -9.16
C ALA A 110 -9.82 15.12 -8.39
N VAL A 111 -10.39 16.33 -8.35
CA VAL A 111 -11.73 16.58 -7.82
C VAL A 111 -12.80 15.77 -8.57
N ALA A 112 -12.80 15.84 -9.90
CA ALA A 112 -13.70 15.05 -10.74
C ALA A 112 -13.50 13.53 -10.53
N HIS A 113 -12.27 13.09 -10.27
CA HIS A 113 -11.99 11.69 -9.95
C HIS A 113 -12.70 11.23 -8.67
N TRP A 114 -12.77 12.07 -7.63
CA TRP A 114 -13.53 11.77 -6.41
C TRP A 114 -15.04 11.79 -6.63
N MET A 115 -15.55 12.80 -7.34
CA MET A 115 -16.98 12.93 -7.65
C MET A 115 -17.50 11.76 -8.51
N ASN A 116 -16.71 11.28 -9.47
CA ASN A 116 -17.09 10.17 -10.35
C ASN A 116 -17.08 8.80 -9.66
N ASN A 117 -16.56 8.71 -8.44
CA ASN A 117 -16.33 7.44 -7.75
C ASN A 117 -16.94 7.38 -6.35
N SER A 118 -17.71 8.39 -5.96
CA SER A 118 -18.41 8.49 -4.68
C SER A 118 -19.63 9.41 -4.81
N CYS A 119 -20.35 9.64 -3.71
CA CYS A 119 -21.40 10.66 -3.65
C CYS A 119 -20.89 12.04 -3.20
N LEU A 120 -19.58 12.21 -3.02
CA LEU A 120 -19.02 13.50 -2.64
C LEU A 120 -19.26 14.53 -3.74
N MET A 121 -19.71 15.72 -3.33
CA MET A 121 -19.96 16.85 -4.23
C MET A 121 -18.97 17.95 -3.93
N PHE A 122 -18.02 18.17 -4.84
CA PHE A 122 -17.08 19.28 -4.73
C PHE A 122 -17.64 20.51 -5.42
N LYS A 123 -17.74 21.62 -4.69
CA LYS A 123 -18.25 22.89 -5.20
C LYS A 123 -17.10 23.89 -5.33
N GLU A 124 -16.69 24.19 -6.56
CA GLU A 124 -15.72 25.26 -6.79
C GLU A 124 -16.38 26.61 -6.49
N LEU A 125 -15.82 27.34 -5.53
CA LEU A 125 -16.33 28.62 -5.08
C LEU A 125 -15.80 29.75 -5.96
N GLN A 126 -16.66 30.73 -6.23
CA GLN A 126 -16.27 31.95 -6.92
C GLN A 126 -15.46 32.88 -6.00
N GLN A 127 -14.82 33.88 -6.57
CA GLN A 127 -13.93 34.78 -5.84
C GLN A 127 -14.68 35.57 -4.75
N ASP A 128 -15.92 35.98 -5.03
CA ASP A 128 -16.83 36.71 -4.13
C ASP A 128 -17.66 35.82 -3.18
N ASP A 129 -17.49 34.50 -3.26
CA ASP A 129 -18.20 33.57 -2.39
C ASP A 129 -17.75 33.73 -0.92
N THR A 130 -18.73 33.90 -0.04
CA THR A 130 -18.57 34.19 1.40
C THR A 130 -18.42 32.95 2.29
N THR A 131 -18.42 31.74 1.70
CA THR A 131 -18.18 30.49 2.44
C THR A 131 -16.84 30.55 3.16
N THR A 132 -16.84 30.32 4.48
CA THR A 132 -15.65 30.38 5.34
C THR A 132 -15.05 29.01 5.68
N ASP A 133 -15.76 27.95 5.32
CA ASP A 133 -15.45 26.55 5.60
C ASP A 133 -15.29 25.79 4.28
N PHE A 134 -14.04 25.70 3.81
CA PHE A 134 -13.72 25.21 2.48
C PHE A 134 -12.26 24.75 2.37
N ILE A 135 -11.97 23.94 1.36
CA ILE A 135 -10.61 23.56 0.98
C ILE A 135 -9.96 24.65 0.14
N LEU A 136 -8.77 25.10 0.51
CA LEU A 136 -7.95 26.00 -0.34
C LEU A 136 -6.74 25.26 -0.89
N PHE A 137 -6.68 25.02 -2.20
CA PHE A 137 -5.48 24.48 -2.85
C PHE A 137 -4.40 25.56 -2.95
N VAL A 138 -3.20 25.26 -2.43
CA VAL A 138 -2.05 26.18 -2.37
C VAL A 138 -0.76 25.52 -2.84
N LYS A 139 0.19 26.33 -3.31
CA LYS A 139 1.54 25.89 -3.68
C LYS A 139 2.49 26.04 -2.48
N GLY A 140 2.32 25.17 -1.49
CA GLY A 140 3.17 25.13 -0.29
C GLY A 140 4.44 24.30 -0.51
N ARG A 141 5.21 24.11 0.58
CA ARG A 141 6.33 23.15 0.59
C ARG A 141 5.80 21.74 0.82
N GLY A 142 6.06 20.84 -0.12
CA GLY A 142 5.64 19.44 -0.06
C GLY A 142 4.15 19.24 -0.35
N CYS A 143 3.71 17.99 -0.19
CA CYS A 143 2.34 17.54 -0.37
C CYS A 143 1.77 17.23 1.00
N TRP A 144 0.66 17.87 1.38
CA TRP A 144 0.01 17.63 2.67
C TRP A 144 -1.41 18.20 2.71
N SER A 145 -2.17 17.70 3.67
CA SER A 145 -3.58 18.06 3.90
C SER A 145 -3.95 17.95 5.37
N ARG A 146 -5.11 18.50 5.75
CA ARG A 146 -5.72 18.22 7.07
C ARG A 146 -6.56 16.94 7.00
N LEU A 147 -6.70 16.25 8.13
CA LEU A 147 -7.54 15.06 8.21
C LEU A 147 -9.01 15.42 8.40
N GLY A 148 -9.81 15.17 7.37
CA GLY A 148 -11.25 15.39 7.36
C GLY A 148 -11.68 16.86 7.40
N HIS A 149 -12.97 17.06 7.68
CA HIS A 149 -13.60 18.36 7.82
C HIS A 149 -13.24 19.00 9.16
N VAL A 150 -12.70 20.22 9.14
CA VAL A 150 -12.27 20.94 10.36
C VAL A 150 -13.16 22.11 10.75
N GLY A 151 -14.19 22.45 9.95
CA GLY A 151 -15.13 23.52 10.23
C GLY A 151 -14.61 24.94 9.93
N SER A 152 -13.55 25.06 9.15
CA SER A 152 -12.95 26.33 8.73
C SER A 152 -12.17 26.15 7.42
N LEU A 153 -11.67 27.25 6.86
CA LEU A 153 -10.68 27.20 5.78
C LEU A 153 -9.56 26.21 6.13
N GLN A 154 -9.36 25.20 5.28
CA GLN A 154 -8.29 24.21 5.42
C GLN A 154 -7.46 24.11 4.14
N PRO A 155 -6.15 24.39 4.18
CA PRO A 155 -5.31 24.29 3.00
C PRO A 155 -4.98 22.84 2.63
N ILE A 156 -4.87 22.60 1.31
CA ILE A 156 -4.18 21.43 0.74
C ILE A 156 -2.98 21.95 -0.04
N SER A 157 -1.78 21.51 0.31
CA SER A 157 -0.56 21.88 -0.39
C SER A 157 -0.26 20.89 -1.51
N ILE A 158 -0.21 21.39 -2.75
CA ILE A 158 0.33 20.66 -3.92
C ILE A 158 1.61 21.37 -4.34
N GLY A 159 2.68 21.19 -3.57
CA GLY A 159 3.98 21.82 -3.82
C GLY A 159 4.72 21.25 -5.04
N ASP A 160 5.94 21.74 -5.25
CA ASP A 160 6.80 21.25 -6.33
C ASP A 160 7.11 19.76 -6.17
N GLY A 161 6.86 18.98 -7.23
CA GLY A 161 7.02 17.52 -7.24
C GLY A 161 5.77 16.74 -6.82
N CYS A 162 4.69 17.43 -6.45
CA CYS A 162 3.40 16.83 -6.06
C CYS A 162 2.40 16.74 -7.23
N GLU A 163 2.75 17.19 -8.43
CA GLU A 163 1.84 17.43 -9.55
C GLU A 163 1.47 16.15 -10.32
N THR A 164 1.04 15.11 -9.59
CA THR A 164 0.50 13.88 -10.18
C THR A 164 -0.94 13.67 -9.73
N LEU A 165 -1.76 13.04 -10.57
CA LEU A 165 -3.16 12.75 -10.22
C LEU A 165 -3.27 11.94 -8.92
N ALA A 166 -2.44 10.92 -8.75
CA ALA A 166 -2.47 10.09 -7.55
C ALA A 166 -2.12 10.88 -6.29
N THR A 167 -1.16 11.80 -6.35
CA THR A 167 -0.81 12.67 -5.21
C THR A 167 -1.97 13.61 -4.88
N VAL A 168 -2.54 14.33 -5.85
CA VAL A 168 -3.66 15.24 -5.54
C VAL A 168 -4.89 14.47 -5.03
N VAL A 169 -5.17 13.28 -5.59
CA VAL A 169 -6.23 12.39 -5.11
C VAL A 169 -5.98 11.93 -3.68
N HIS A 170 -4.71 11.64 -3.32
CA HIS A 170 -4.28 11.27 -1.97
C HIS A 170 -4.53 12.40 -0.97
N GLU A 171 -4.11 13.63 -1.29
CA GLU A 171 -4.30 14.79 -0.40
C GLU A 171 -5.77 15.15 -0.19
N ILE A 172 -6.58 15.01 -1.26
CA ILE A 172 -8.04 15.11 -1.13
C ILE A 172 -8.57 13.97 -0.25
N GLY A 173 -8.01 12.76 -0.34
CA GLY A 173 -8.31 11.63 0.53
C GLY A 173 -8.21 11.97 2.01
N HIS A 174 -7.11 12.59 2.43
CA HIS A 174 -6.98 13.10 3.78
C HIS A 174 -8.07 14.10 4.12
N ALA A 175 -8.31 15.10 3.27
CA ALA A 175 -9.33 16.13 3.52
C ALA A 175 -10.76 15.58 3.61
N VAL A 176 -11.05 14.45 2.96
CA VAL A 176 -12.36 13.78 3.06
C VAL A 176 -12.43 12.73 4.17
N GLY A 177 -11.33 12.52 4.91
CA GLY A 177 -11.29 11.75 6.16
C GLY A 177 -10.53 10.42 6.10
N PHE A 178 -9.68 10.22 5.10
CA PHE A 178 -8.89 8.98 4.98
C PHE A 178 -7.57 9.12 5.73
N LEU A 179 -7.31 8.16 6.61
CA LEU A 179 -5.97 7.88 7.11
C LEU A 179 -5.21 7.03 6.09
N HIS A 180 -3.92 6.85 6.33
CA HIS A 180 -3.12 5.92 5.54
C HIS A 180 -3.55 4.46 5.69
N GLU A 181 -3.37 3.67 4.63
CA GLU A 181 -3.74 2.25 4.66
C GLU A 181 -2.84 1.43 5.59
N GLN A 182 -1.54 1.72 5.61
CA GLN A 182 -0.61 1.07 6.52
C GLN A 182 -0.73 1.56 7.97
N SER A 183 -1.64 2.48 8.29
CA SER A 183 -1.92 2.83 9.69
C SER A 183 -3.14 2.09 10.24
N ARG A 184 -3.86 1.29 9.45
CA ARG A 184 -4.99 0.52 9.95
C ARG A 184 -4.62 -0.34 11.17
N ALA A 185 -5.56 -0.46 12.11
CA ALA A 185 -5.40 -1.27 13.31
C ALA A 185 -5.14 -2.76 13.01
N ASP A 186 -5.63 -3.28 11.87
CA ASP A 186 -5.46 -4.67 11.44
C ASP A 186 -4.26 -4.89 10.51
N ARG A 187 -3.47 -3.85 10.20
CA ARG A 187 -2.39 -3.89 9.19
C ARG A 187 -1.38 -5.02 9.42
N ASN A 188 -1.13 -5.41 10.67
CA ASN A 188 -0.07 -6.36 11.04
C ASN A 188 -0.38 -7.78 10.52
N ARG A 189 -1.62 -8.03 10.07
CA ARG A 189 -2.00 -9.23 9.34
C ARG A 189 -1.52 -9.23 7.89
N PHE A 190 -1.23 -8.06 7.33
CA PHE A 190 -1.00 -7.83 5.91
C PHE A 190 0.42 -7.37 5.61
N VAL A 191 1.00 -6.54 6.48
CA VAL A 191 2.33 -5.94 6.34
C VAL A 191 3.13 -6.02 7.63
N VAL A 192 4.46 -6.06 7.47
CA VAL A 192 5.48 -5.99 8.50
C VAL A 192 6.20 -4.66 8.39
N VAL A 193 6.33 -3.95 9.51
CA VAL A 193 7.15 -2.74 9.63
C VAL A 193 8.55 -3.16 10.07
N ASN A 194 9.55 -2.93 9.21
CA ASN A 194 10.95 -3.20 9.49
C ASN A 194 11.55 -2.01 10.27
N TYR A 195 11.28 -1.93 11.57
CA TYR A 195 11.67 -0.79 12.40
C TYR A 195 13.17 -0.47 12.36
N GLY A 196 14.05 -1.47 12.24
CA GLY A 196 15.50 -1.26 12.10
C GLY A 196 15.94 -0.60 10.79
N ASN A 197 15.04 -0.49 9.80
CA ASN A 197 15.30 0.16 8.52
C ASN A 197 14.75 1.60 8.46
N ILE A 198 14.05 2.06 9.50
CA ILE A 198 13.48 3.40 9.56
C ILE A 198 14.58 4.37 10.00
N LEU A 199 14.59 5.57 9.41
CA LEU A 199 15.46 6.65 9.85
C LEU A 199 15.20 6.96 11.34
N GLU A 200 16.28 7.16 12.10
CA GLU A 200 16.20 7.44 13.53
C GLU A 200 15.25 8.61 13.83
N GLY A 201 14.42 8.45 14.88
CA GLY A 201 13.43 9.45 15.28
C GLY A 201 12.19 9.53 14.40
N LEU A 202 11.93 8.56 13.50
CA LEU A 202 10.71 8.52 12.67
C LEU A 202 9.89 7.24 12.88
N ARG A 203 10.00 6.59 14.04
CA ARG A 203 9.28 5.34 14.35
C ARG A 203 7.76 5.55 14.34
N SER A 204 7.31 6.64 14.95
CA SER A 204 5.90 7.01 15.13
C SER A 204 5.15 7.25 13.82
N GLN A 205 5.88 7.49 12.72
CA GLN A 205 5.33 7.54 11.35
C GLN A 205 4.70 6.20 10.93
N PHE A 206 4.97 5.13 11.67
CA PHE A 206 4.37 3.82 11.48
C PHE A 206 3.50 3.42 12.66
N ASP A 207 3.06 4.31 13.55
CA ASP A 207 2.11 3.90 14.60
C ASP A 207 0.72 3.63 13.97
N PRO A 208 0.01 2.55 14.38
CA PRO A 208 -1.32 2.28 13.86
C PRO A 208 -2.35 3.21 14.53
N ASP A 209 -3.46 3.43 13.83
CA ASP A 209 -4.65 4.09 14.34
C ASP A 209 -5.26 3.26 15.48
N GLN A 210 -5.07 3.74 16.71
CA GLN A 210 -5.59 3.09 17.92
C GLN A 210 -7.08 3.34 18.09
N ALA A 211 -7.65 4.33 17.40
CA ALA A 211 -9.09 4.59 17.38
C ALA A 211 -9.88 3.51 16.62
N ARG A 212 -9.18 2.66 15.84
CA ARG A 212 -9.74 1.56 15.06
C ARG A 212 -10.88 2.02 14.13
N ARG A 213 -10.67 3.12 13.41
CA ARG A 213 -11.68 3.61 12.45
C ARG A 213 -11.95 2.54 11.40
N GLU A 214 -13.21 2.11 11.29
CA GLU A 214 -13.63 1.11 10.31
C GLU A 214 -14.12 1.80 9.02
N TYR A 215 -13.57 1.39 7.90
CA TYR A 215 -13.90 1.96 6.58
C TYR A 215 -14.67 1.00 5.67
N GLY A 216 -15.22 -0.08 6.23
CA GLY A 216 -16.10 -1.01 5.50
C GLY A 216 -15.44 -1.80 4.37
N ALA A 217 -14.10 -1.80 4.25
CA ALA A 217 -13.34 -2.48 3.19
C ALA A 217 -12.15 -3.28 3.75
N ARG A 218 -11.77 -4.36 3.04
CA ARG A 218 -10.54 -5.13 3.32
C ARG A 218 -9.29 -4.27 3.09
N TYR A 219 -8.15 -4.72 3.63
CA TYR A 219 -6.86 -4.09 3.41
C TYR A 219 -6.51 -4.06 1.92
N ASP A 220 -6.03 -2.94 1.41
CA ASP A 220 -5.66 -2.78 0.00
C ASP A 220 -4.20 -2.36 -0.17
N TYR A 221 -3.34 -3.31 -0.54
CA TYR A 221 -1.94 -3.06 -0.87
C TYR A 221 -1.76 -1.99 -1.95
N GLN A 222 -2.72 -1.84 -2.87
CA GLN A 222 -2.66 -0.88 -3.97
C GLN A 222 -3.31 0.47 -3.64
N SER A 223 -3.88 0.64 -2.44
CA SER A 223 -4.56 1.88 -2.04
C SER A 223 -3.69 3.10 -2.34
N VAL A 224 -4.32 4.17 -2.82
CA VAL A 224 -3.63 5.45 -3.00
C VAL A 224 -3.12 6.02 -1.66
N MET A 225 -3.72 5.59 -0.54
CA MET A 225 -3.33 5.97 0.83
C MET A 225 -2.27 5.03 1.44
N HIS A 226 -1.72 4.08 0.68
CA HIS A 226 -0.69 3.17 1.20
C HIS A 226 0.71 3.73 0.97
N TYR A 227 1.55 3.74 2.01
CA TYR A 227 2.97 4.08 1.88
C TYR A 227 3.72 3.22 0.87
N SER A 228 4.78 3.77 0.29
CA SER A 228 5.78 2.95 -0.40
C SER A 228 6.50 2.00 0.56
N PRO A 229 7.09 0.91 0.01
CA PRO A 229 7.96 0.03 0.78
C PRO A 229 9.17 0.73 1.44
N THR A 230 9.59 1.88 0.93
CA THR A 230 10.79 2.63 1.36
C THR A 230 10.46 3.93 2.10
N ALA A 231 9.20 4.13 2.52
CA ALA A 231 8.82 5.36 3.23
C ALA A 231 9.67 5.54 4.50
N PHE A 232 10.23 6.73 4.72
CA PHE A 232 11.11 7.04 5.87
C PHE A 232 12.29 6.07 6.09
N ALA A 233 12.76 5.40 5.04
CA ALA A 233 13.90 4.49 5.15
C ALA A 233 15.19 5.25 5.45
N ALA A 234 16.04 4.68 6.31
CA ALA A 234 17.36 5.22 6.63
C ALA A 234 18.31 5.24 5.41
N SER A 235 18.01 4.45 4.37
CA SER A 235 18.73 4.49 3.09
C SER A 235 17.81 4.12 1.90
N PRO A 236 18.16 4.52 0.66
CA PRO A 236 17.31 4.31 -0.53
C PRO A 236 17.06 2.85 -0.95
N GLU A 237 17.84 1.91 -0.42
CA GLU A 237 17.70 0.47 -0.69
C GLU A 237 16.86 -0.25 0.36
N MET A 238 16.75 0.34 1.56
CA MET A 238 16.07 -0.28 2.68
C MET A 238 14.55 -0.17 2.52
N LYS A 239 13.88 -1.25 2.93
CA LYS A 239 12.42 -1.29 3.02
C LYS A 239 12.00 -1.20 4.47
N THR A 240 11.19 -0.21 4.78
CA THR A 240 10.53 -0.03 6.08
C THR A 240 9.21 -0.78 6.14
N LEU A 241 8.60 -1.08 4.98
CA LEU A 241 7.33 -1.78 4.90
C LEU A 241 7.41 -2.93 3.89
N SER A 242 7.05 -4.13 4.33
CA SER A 242 7.01 -5.33 3.49
C SER A 242 5.70 -6.08 3.71
N PRO A 243 5.11 -6.74 2.71
CA PRO A 243 3.95 -7.59 2.94
C PRO A 243 4.36 -8.85 3.71
N VAL A 244 3.44 -9.36 4.52
CA VAL A 244 3.62 -10.62 5.25
C VAL A 244 3.87 -11.78 4.27
N ASN A 245 3.15 -11.82 3.15
CA ASN A 245 3.50 -12.68 2.02
C ASN A 245 4.43 -11.93 1.05
N PRO A 246 5.71 -12.34 0.90
CA PRO A 246 6.66 -11.66 0.03
C PRO A 246 6.21 -11.55 -1.44
N LEU A 247 5.41 -12.50 -1.93
CA LEU A 247 4.90 -12.49 -3.31
C LEU A 247 3.97 -11.32 -3.61
N LEU A 248 3.45 -10.64 -2.59
CA LEU A 248 2.59 -9.46 -2.72
C LEU A 248 3.40 -8.15 -2.78
N ALA A 249 4.73 -8.17 -2.62
CA ALA A 249 5.55 -6.96 -2.65
C ALA A 249 5.39 -6.09 -3.92
N PRO A 250 5.17 -6.66 -5.13
CA PRO A 250 4.90 -5.86 -6.31
C PRO A 250 3.60 -5.06 -6.29
N LEU A 251 2.68 -5.38 -5.37
CA LEU A 251 1.37 -4.74 -5.29
C LEU A 251 1.38 -3.44 -4.47
N ILE A 252 2.40 -3.20 -3.63
CA ILE A 252 2.38 -2.06 -2.72
C ILE A 252 2.39 -0.73 -3.48
N ARG A 253 1.34 0.06 -3.23
CA ARG A 253 1.08 1.41 -3.72
C ARG A 253 0.99 1.53 -5.24
N ARG A 254 -0.24 1.66 -5.75
CA ARG A 254 -0.51 2.02 -7.15
C ARG A 254 -0.54 3.55 -7.32
N LYS A 255 -0.15 4.06 -8.50
CA LYS A 255 -0.03 5.51 -8.78
C LYS A 255 -1.07 6.04 -9.78
N ASP A 256 -2.23 5.39 -9.89
CA ASP A 256 -3.24 5.74 -10.91
C ASP A 256 -4.42 6.55 -10.35
N GLY A 257 -4.63 6.54 -9.02
CA GLY A 257 -5.77 7.14 -8.31
C GLY A 257 -6.46 6.14 -7.38
N LEU A 258 -7.71 6.41 -7.00
CA LEU A 258 -8.51 5.55 -6.11
C LEU A 258 -8.64 4.11 -6.64
N THR A 259 -8.34 3.13 -5.80
CA THR A 259 -8.65 1.72 -6.08
C THR A 259 -10.13 1.42 -5.86
N PHE A 260 -10.57 0.21 -6.21
CA PHE A 260 -11.92 -0.23 -5.85
C PHE A 260 -12.19 -0.17 -4.35
N ARG A 261 -11.24 -0.64 -3.52
CA ARG A 261 -11.40 -0.61 -2.06
C ARG A 261 -11.36 0.82 -1.52
N ASP A 262 -10.59 1.75 -2.11
CA ASP A 262 -10.66 3.17 -1.73
C ASP A 262 -12.05 3.78 -2.00
N ARG A 263 -12.64 3.47 -3.16
CA ARG A 263 -14.00 3.91 -3.50
C ARG A 263 -15.03 3.33 -2.53
N ARG A 264 -14.91 2.05 -2.19
CA ARG A 264 -15.77 1.39 -1.20
C ARG A 264 -15.70 2.10 0.16
N LYS A 265 -14.51 2.49 0.61
CA LYS A 265 -14.32 3.26 1.86
C LYS A 265 -15.03 4.61 1.80
N ALA A 266 -14.90 5.32 0.68
CA ALA A 266 -15.53 6.63 0.50
C ALA A 266 -17.05 6.50 0.57
N ASN A 267 -17.61 5.52 -0.15
CA ASN A 267 -19.05 5.31 -0.21
C ASN A 267 -19.63 4.81 1.11
N PHE A 268 -18.86 4.01 1.87
CA PHE A 268 -19.22 3.61 3.22
C PHE A 268 -19.21 4.81 4.18
N LEU A 269 -18.13 5.59 4.18
CA LEU A 269 -17.94 6.72 5.08
C LEU A 269 -19.02 7.81 4.90
N TYR A 270 -19.38 8.09 3.65
CA TYR A 270 -20.40 9.10 3.31
C TYR A 270 -21.80 8.51 3.08
N GLN A 271 -22.00 7.23 3.41
CA GLN A 271 -23.30 6.54 3.31
C GLN A 271 -23.99 6.77 1.95
N CYS A 272 -23.23 6.62 0.86
CA CYS A 272 -23.68 7.03 -0.47
C CYS A 272 -24.90 6.25 -0.98
N ASP A 273 -25.23 5.13 -0.37
CA ASP A 273 -26.42 4.34 -0.66
C ASP A 273 -27.64 4.70 0.22
N ALA A 274 -27.54 5.68 1.13
CA ALA A 274 -28.59 6.01 2.09
C ALA A 274 -29.94 6.38 1.43
N ALA A 275 -29.89 7.03 0.26
CA ALA A 275 -31.08 7.40 -0.51
C ALA A 275 -31.70 6.24 -1.32
N CYS A 276 -31.06 5.07 -1.37
CA CYS A 276 -31.51 3.94 -2.17
C CYS A 276 -32.59 3.13 -1.43
N THR A 277 -33.81 3.09 -1.99
CA THR A 277 -34.95 2.35 -1.40
C THR A 277 -34.80 0.83 -1.53
N ASN A 278 -34.30 0.34 -2.66
CA ASN A 278 -34.17 -1.10 -2.96
C ASN A 278 -32.71 -1.47 -3.21
N LYS A 279 -31.93 -1.60 -2.14
CA LYS A 279 -30.49 -1.89 -2.21
C LYS A 279 -30.24 -3.33 -2.67
N PRO A 280 -29.56 -3.57 -3.81
CA PRO A 280 -29.17 -4.92 -4.18
C PRO A 280 -28.11 -5.46 -3.21
N VAL A 281 -28.15 -6.77 -2.95
CA VAL A 281 -27.07 -7.45 -2.21
C VAL A 281 -25.94 -7.74 -3.17
N CYS A 282 -24.86 -6.98 -3.08
CA CYS A 282 -23.66 -7.18 -3.88
C CYS A 282 -22.80 -8.33 -3.33
N GLN A 283 -22.30 -9.17 -4.23
CA GLN A 283 -21.44 -10.31 -3.93
C GLN A 283 -19.97 -9.95 -4.14
N ASN A 284 -19.06 -10.83 -3.69
CA ASN A 284 -17.63 -10.78 -4.01
C ASN A 284 -16.94 -9.45 -3.67
N GLU A 285 -17.28 -8.83 -2.53
CA GLU A 285 -16.84 -7.49 -2.11
C GLU A 285 -17.43 -6.29 -2.88
N GLY A 286 -18.41 -6.52 -3.77
CA GLY A 286 -19.21 -5.43 -4.35
C GLY A 286 -19.88 -4.56 -3.28
N PHE A 287 -20.17 -3.31 -3.62
CA PHE A 287 -20.92 -2.38 -2.76
C PHE A 287 -21.92 -1.57 -3.58
N VAL A 288 -22.98 -1.08 -2.93
CA VAL A 288 -23.96 -0.19 -3.56
C VAL A 288 -23.45 1.24 -3.46
N ASP A 289 -23.42 1.96 -4.57
CA ASP A 289 -23.07 3.39 -4.59
C ASP A 289 -24.32 4.28 -4.75
N HIS A 290 -24.10 5.58 -4.95
CA HIS A 290 -25.15 6.58 -5.15
C HIS A 290 -26.02 6.36 -6.38
N THR A 291 -25.61 5.50 -7.32
CA THR A 291 -26.44 5.10 -8.47
C THR A 291 -27.43 3.98 -8.13
N CYS A 292 -27.43 3.51 -6.87
CA CYS A 292 -28.23 2.40 -6.37
C CYS A 292 -27.98 1.07 -7.08
N LYS A 293 -26.79 0.90 -7.68
CA LYS A 293 -26.33 -0.32 -8.34
C LYS A 293 -25.08 -0.85 -7.67
N CYS A 294 -24.80 -2.14 -7.86
CA CYS A 294 -23.54 -2.71 -7.39
C CYS A 294 -22.37 -2.20 -8.22
N VAL A 295 -21.39 -1.62 -7.55
CA VAL A 295 -20.05 -1.39 -8.08
C VAL A 295 -19.25 -2.66 -7.85
N CYS A 296 -18.72 -3.23 -8.93
CA CYS A 296 -18.02 -4.50 -8.88
C CYS A 296 -16.50 -4.33 -8.73
N PRO A 297 -15.85 -5.19 -7.92
CA PRO A 297 -14.40 -5.23 -7.85
C PRO A 297 -13.77 -5.58 -9.20
N PRO A 298 -12.49 -5.26 -9.41
CA PRO A 298 -11.74 -5.67 -10.57
C PRO A 298 -11.89 -7.17 -10.83
N ASN A 299 -12.02 -7.53 -12.11
CA ASN A 299 -12.18 -8.92 -12.57
C ASN A 299 -13.47 -9.62 -12.09
N THR A 300 -14.47 -8.88 -11.65
CA THR A 300 -15.82 -9.38 -11.41
C THR A 300 -16.84 -8.63 -12.28
N SER A 301 -18.01 -9.23 -12.52
CA SER A 301 -19.08 -8.64 -13.33
C SER A 301 -20.45 -9.23 -12.95
N GLY A 302 -21.52 -8.69 -13.53
CA GLY A 302 -22.89 -9.06 -13.22
C GLY A 302 -23.60 -7.97 -12.40
N GLU A 303 -24.93 -7.99 -12.35
CA GLU A 303 -25.71 -6.97 -11.65
C GLU A 303 -25.46 -6.96 -10.14
N LYS A 304 -25.09 -8.12 -9.58
CA LYS A 304 -24.73 -8.30 -8.17
C LYS A 304 -23.24 -8.63 -8.00
N CYS A 305 -22.42 -8.45 -9.04
CA CYS A 305 -21.01 -8.83 -9.05
C CYS A 305 -20.76 -10.33 -8.81
N GLU A 306 -21.74 -11.17 -9.15
CA GLU A 306 -21.75 -12.62 -8.92
C GLU A 306 -20.73 -13.38 -9.80
N THR A 307 -20.38 -12.84 -10.97
CA THR A 307 -19.47 -13.49 -11.90
C THR A 307 -18.03 -13.12 -11.60
N ILE A 308 -17.21 -14.08 -11.20
CA ILE A 308 -15.77 -13.93 -11.01
C ILE A 308 -15.04 -14.38 -12.27
N ARG A 309 -14.22 -13.50 -12.86
CA ARG A 309 -13.36 -13.84 -13.99
C ARG A 309 -11.93 -14.16 -13.54
N LYS A 310 -11.39 -13.37 -12.61
CA LYS A 310 -10.06 -13.52 -12.00
C LYS A 310 -10.08 -12.98 -10.56
N THR A 311 -8.97 -13.17 -9.85
CA THR A 311 -8.74 -12.59 -8.51
C THR A 311 -8.68 -11.06 -8.54
N TYR A 312 -8.88 -10.41 -7.38
CA TYR A 312 -8.82 -8.94 -7.25
C TYR A 312 -7.48 -8.39 -7.74
N TYR A 313 -6.37 -8.95 -7.21
CA TYR A 313 -5.04 -8.67 -7.73
C TYR A 313 -4.72 -9.62 -8.89
N PRO A 314 -4.24 -9.09 -10.03
CA PRO A 314 -3.74 -9.94 -11.11
C PRO A 314 -2.48 -10.67 -10.67
N ARG A 315 -2.25 -11.87 -11.21
CA ARG A 315 -0.98 -12.58 -11.01
C ARG A 315 0.18 -11.73 -11.56
N PRO A 316 1.26 -11.51 -10.80
CA PRO A 316 2.44 -10.81 -11.31
C PRO A 316 2.98 -11.46 -12.59
N PRO A 317 3.56 -10.67 -13.51
CA PRO A 317 4.04 -11.18 -14.80
C PRO A 317 5.27 -12.09 -14.67
N CYS A 318 5.95 -12.07 -13.53
CA CYS A 318 7.16 -12.82 -13.24
C CYS A 318 7.25 -13.19 -11.77
N GLY A 319 8.16 -14.11 -11.44
CA GLY A 319 8.32 -14.61 -10.07
C GLY A 319 7.36 -15.74 -9.73
N GLY A 320 7.00 -15.82 -8.45
CA GLY A 320 6.11 -16.83 -7.89
C GLY A 320 6.80 -17.77 -6.91
N ARG A 321 6.03 -18.75 -6.44
CA ARG A 321 6.50 -19.74 -5.48
C ARG A 321 7.35 -20.81 -6.18
N VAL A 322 8.52 -21.13 -5.62
CA VAL A 322 9.42 -22.17 -6.15
C VAL A 322 9.59 -23.25 -5.08
N ILE A 323 9.10 -24.45 -5.36
CA ILE A 323 9.11 -25.61 -4.42
C ILE A 323 9.88 -26.81 -4.99
N ARG A 324 10.55 -26.63 -6.12
CA ARG A 324 11.36 -27.64 -6.80
C ARG A 324 12.63 -26.98 -7.31
N GLU A 325 13.71 -27.74 -7.37
CA GLU A 325 14.96 -27.31 -7.98
C GLU A 325 14.71 -26.95 -9.45
N ARG A 326 15.25 -25.80 -9.86
CA ARG A 326 15.09 -25.25 -11.21
C ARG A 326 16.00 -24.03 -11.38
N THR A 327 16.19 -23.61 -12.62
CA THR A 327 16.74 -22.28 -12.89
C THR A 327 15.65 -21.21 -12.75
N ILE A 328 16.02 -20.07 -12.17
CA ILE A 328 15.25 -18.82 -12.18
C ILE A 328 16.08 -17.75 -12.89
N SER A 329 15.41 -16.89 -13.64
CA SER A 329 16.09 -15.81 -14.39
C SER A 329 15.22 -14.56 -14.41
N SER A 330 15.88 -13.40 -14.45
CA SER A 330 15.21 -12.13 -14.72
C SER A 330 14.51 -12.16 -16.08
N PRO A 331 13.37 -11.48 -16.25
CA PRO A 331 12.64 -11.52 -17.51
C PRO A 331 13.43 -10.96 -18.70
N GLY A 332 13.50 -11.72 -19.78
CA GLY A 332 14.27 -11.36 -20.98
C GLY A 332 15.70 -11.87 -20.99
N TYR A 333 16.22 -12.45 -19.90
CA TYR A 333 17.54 -13.09 -19.89
C TYR A 333 17.65 -14.21 -20.94
N PRO A 334 18.77 -14.36 -21.68
CA PRO A 334 20.02 -13.58 -21.59
C PRO A 334 20.05 -12.29 -22.43
N ASP A 335 18.97 -11.98 -23.13
CA ASP A 335 18.85 -10.77 -23.94
C ASP A 335 18.59 -9.52 -23.07
N ALA A 336 18.20 -8.44 -23.73
CA ALA A 336 17.81 -7.19 -23.11
C ALA A 336 16.65 -7.35 -22.11
N GLN A 337 16.82 -6.79 -20.91
CA GLN A 337 15.79 -6.74 -19.87
C GLN A 337 14.52 -6.01 -20.33
N LYS A 338 13.38 -6.40 -19.72
CA LYS A 338 12.08 -5.73 -19.90
C LYS A 338 11.75 -4.83 -18.70
N PRO A 339 12.20 -3.56 -18.67
CA PRO A 339 12.11 -2.71 -17.48
C PRO A 339 10.68 -2.36 -17.04
N ASN A 340 9.72 -2.41 -17.96
CA ASN A 340 8.33 -2.09 -17.67
C ASN A 340 7.49 -3.26 -17.11
N GLN A 341 8.11 -4.40 -16.79
CA GLN A 341 7.39 -5.56 -16.23
C GLN A 341 7.13 -5.48 -14.73
N GLY A 342 7.58 -4.42 -14.04
CA GLY A 342 7.42 -4.28 -12.60
C GLY A 342 8.38 -5.18 -11.81
N VAL A 343 8.10 -5.35 -10.52
CA VAL A 343 8.95 -6.11 -9.60
C VAL A 343 8.66 -7.61 -9.71
N CYS A 344 9.71 -8.43 -9.81
CA CYS A 344 9.60 -9.89 -9.75
C CYS A 344 10.00 -10.40 -8.37
N VAL A 345 9.21 -11.29 -7.78
CA VAL A 345 9.53 -11.91 -6.49
C VAL A 345 9.46 -13.43 -6.62
N TRP A 346 10.56 -14.12 -6.31
CA TRP A 346 10.56 -15.56 -6.11
C TRP A 346 10.62 -15.86 -4.62
N TRP A 347 9.62 -16.59 -4.13
CA TRP A 347 9.64 -17.16 -2.78
C TRP A 347 9.96 -18.64 -2.91
N ILE A 348 11.19 -18.99 -2.58
CA ILE A 348 11.75 -20.33 -2.74
C ILE A 348 11.65 -21.06 -1.40
N GLN A 349 11.10 -22.26 -1.43
CA GLN A 349 10.84 -23.04 -0.23
C GLN A 349 11.39 -24.46 -0.38
N ALA A 350 12.43 -24.76 0.39
CA ALA A 350 13.03 -26.07 0.45
C ALA A 350 12.16 -27.06 1.27
N PRO A 351 12.29 -28.37 1.01
CA PRO A 351 11.68 -29.44 1.83
C PRO A 351 12.04 -29.37 3.32
N ARG A 352 11.44 -30.23 4.15
CA ARG A 352 11.80 -30.35 5.58
C ARG A 352 13.25 -30.85 5.71
N GLY A 353 14.01 -30.20 6.60
CA GLY A 353 15.43 -30.51 6.84
C GLY A 353 16.41 -29.95 5.80
N MET A 354 15.97 -29.10 4.88
CA MET A 354 16.79 -28.54 3.81
C MET A 354 16.81 -27.00 3.86
N LYS A 355 17.90 -26.42 3.33
CA LYS A 355 18.09 -25.00 3.00
C LYS A 355 18.08 -24.81 1.48
N VAL A 356 17.85 -23.58 1.06
CA VAL A 356 17.96 -23.19 -0.37
C VAL A 356 19.37 -22.73 -0.63
N GLN A 357 19.98 -23.22 -1.71
CA GLN A 357 21.20 -22.67 -2.28
C GLN A 357 20.91 -22.14 -3.69
N LEU A 358 21.36 -20.92 -3.96
CA LEU A 358 21.40 -20.34 -5.30
C LEU A 358 22.81 -20.46 -5.84
N THR A 359 22.95 -20.87 -7.10
CA THR A 359 24.22 -20.80 -7.86
C THR A 359 24.02 -19.90 -9.06
N PHE A 360 24.70 -18.75 -9.09
CA PHE A 360 24.52 -17.78 -10.18
C PHE A 360 25.28 -18.21 -11.42
N GLN A 361 24.61 -18.34 -12.56
CA GLN A 361 25.28 -18.61 -13.86
C GLN A 361 25.55 -17.31 -14.63
N GLY A 362 24.83 -16.23 -14.33
CA GLY A 362 25.05 -14.92 -14.93
C GLY A 362 24.45 -13.80 -14.09
N PHE A 363 25.12 -12.65 -14.05
CA PHE A 363 24.69 -11.47 -13.32
C PHE A 363 25.31 -10.21 -13.93
N ASP A 364 24.50 -9.41 -14.61
CA ASP A 364 24.85 -8.12 -15.17
C ASP A 364 23.65 -7.18 -15.03
N LEU A 365 23.74 -6.28 -14.05
CA LEU A 365 22.76 -5.24 -13.74
C LEU A 365 23.40 -3.85 -13.90
N TYR A 366 22.58 -2.80 -13.83
CA TYR A 366 23.10 -1.43 -13.71
C TYR A 366 23.93 -1.26 -12.42
N GLY A 367 25.09 -0.59 -12.49
CA GLY A 367 26.03 -0.47 -11.37
C GLY A 367 25.59 0.49 -10.25
N ARG A 368 26.35 0.53 -9.14
CA ARG A 368 26.08 1.48 -8.05
C ARG A 368 26.23 2.92 -8.53
N ILE A 369 25.29 3.77 -8.11
CA ILE A 369 25.45 5.22 -8.12
C ILE A 369 25.82 5.64 -6.71
N ARG A 370 26.99 6.27 -6.57
CA ARG A 370 27.66 6.43 -5.27
C ARG A 370 27.85 5.05 -4.62
N ARG A 371 27.21 4.79 -3.48
CA ARG A 371 27.27 3.52 -2.75
C ARG A 371 25.98 2.70 -2.87
N PHE A 372 25.03 3.11 -3.71
CA PHE A 372 23.70 2.50 -3.76
C PHE A 372 23.33 1.96 -5.16
N CYS A 373 22.67 0.82 -5.19
CA CYS A 373 21.90 0.23 -6.27
C CYS A 373 20.55 0.98 -6.39
N LEU A 374 20.57 2.14 -7.06
CA LEU A 374 19.39 2.99 -7.26
C LEU A 374 18.51 2.54 -8.43
N TYR A 375 19.06 1.77 -9.36
CA TYR A 375 18.41 1.33 -10.59
C TYR A 375 18.09 -0.17 -10.54
N ASP A 376 18.58 -0.96 -11.49
CA ASP A 376 18.45 -2.41 -11.47
C ASP A 376 19.04 -2.95 -10.17
N ARG A 377 18.26 -3.75 -9.45
CA ARG A 377 18.75 -4.36 -8.23
C ARG A 377 18.09 -5.69 -7.92
N LEU A 378 18.90 -6.58 -7.38
CA LEU A 378 18.50 -7.88 -6.86
C LEU A 378 18.66 -7.88 -5.34
N GLU A 379 17.56 -8.01 -4.61
CA GLU A 379 17.60 -8.23 -3.17
C GLU A 379 17.55 -9.73 -2.89
N LEU A 380 18.55 -10.24 -2.17
CA LEU A 380 18.60 -11.61 -1.67
C LEU A 380 18.32 -11.63 -0.17
N ARG A 381 17.20 -12.24 0.22
CA ARG A 381 16.83 -12.40 1.62
C ARG A 381 17.11 -13.82 2.07
N LEU A 382 18.32 -14.01 2.61
CA LEU A 382 18.84 -15.31 3.04
C LEU A 382 18.48 -15.64 4.50
N GLN A 383 18.21 -14.60 5.31
CA GLN A 383 18.01 -14.71 6.76
C GLN A 383 16.56 -14.43 7.20
N SER A 384 15.84 -13.60 6.45
CA SER A 384 14.49 -13.13 6.77
C SER A 384 13.63 -13.12 5.50
N LEU A 385 12.30 -13.15 5.63
CA LEU A 385 11.39 -12.96 4.50
C LEU A 385 11.26 -11.48 4.09
N TYR A 386 11.64 -10.55 4.97
CA TYR A 386 11.26 -9.13 4.86
C TYR A 386 12.43 -8.18 4.61
N SER A 387 13.67 -8.63 4.83
CA SER A 387 14.87 -7.83 4.58
C SER A 387 16.03 -8.72 4.14
N GLY A 388 16.77 -8.24 3.15
CA GLY A 388 17.97 -8.88 2.64
C GLY A 388 19.00 -7.87 2.14
N GLN A 389 20.05 -8.40 1.52
CA GLN A 389 21.12 -7.60 0.94
C GLN A 389 20.83 -7.31 -0.53
N THR A 390 21.09 -6.07 -0.95
CA THR A 390 20.90 -5.62 -2.33
C THR A 390 22.21 -5.71 -3.11
N TYR A 391 22.12 -6.32 -4.30
CA TYR A 391 23.22 -6.48 -5.25
C TYR A 391 22.87 -5.83 -6.59
N CYS A 392 23.87 -5.25 -7.26
CA CYS A 392 23.74 -4.69 -8.61
C CYS A 392 25.09 -4.70 -9.35
N GLY A 393 25.16 -4.11 -10.55
CA GLY A 393 26.36 -4.16 -11.37
C GLY A 393 26.77 -5.59 -11.71
N SER A 394 28.04 -5.91 -11.43
CA SER A 394 28.62 -7.24 -11.59
C SER A 394 29.17 -7.77 -10.25
N GLU A 395 28.47 -7.45 -9.16
CA GLU A 395 28.88 -7.79 -7.78
C GLU A 395 28.81 -9.29 -7.50
N ILE A 396 27.90 -10.01 -8.15
CA ILE A 396 27.83 -11.46 -8.09
C ILE A 396 28.54 -12.02 -9.31
N LYS A 397 29.52 -12.92 -9.11
CA LYS A 397 30.25 -13.58 -10.20
C LYS A 397 29.59 -14.91 -10.57
N PRO A 398 29.64 -15.35 -11.84
CA PRO A 398 29.24 -16.70 -12.21
C PRO A 398 29.94 -17.76 -11.36
N GLY A 399 29.21 -18.77 -10.91
CA GLY A 399 29.68 -19.80 -9.98
C GLY A 399 29.56 -19.44 -8.50
N ASN A 400 29.34 -18.16 -8.14
CA ASN A 400 29.11 -17.79 -6.74
C ASN A 400 27.79 -18.39 -6.24
N THR A 401 27.81 -18.83 -4.98
CA THR A 401 26.64 -19.39 -4.32
C THR A 401 26.12 -18.49 -3.20
N ALA A 402 24.82 -18.56 -2.94
CA ALA A 402 24.16 -17.91 -1.82
C ALA A 402 23.21 -18.89 -1.14
N THR A 403 23.42 -19.18 0.14
CA THR A 403 22.67 -20.20 0.89
C THR A 403 21.82 -19.54 1.98
N SER A 404 20.54 -19.91 2.07
CA SER A 404 19.65 -19.44 3.12
C SER A 404 19.96 -20.08 4.47
N VAL A 405 19.64 -19.38 5.57
CA VAL A 405 19.78 -19.95 6.93
C VAL A 405 18.60 -20.85 7.31
N SER A 406 17.49 -20.71 6.58
CA SER A 406 16.25 -21.47 6.78
C SER A 406 15.85 -22.18 5.49
N ARG A 407 14.70 -22.86 5.52
CA ARG A 407 14.08 -23.43 4.31
C ARG A 407 13.56 -22.39 3.31
N ASP A 408 13.45 -21.13 3.73
CA ASP A 408 12.90 -20.06 2.92
C ASP A 408 14.00 -19.13 2.41
N LEU A 409 13.92 -18.78 1.14
CA LEU A 409 14.75 -17.76 0.49
C LEU A 409 13.85 -16.89 -0.37
N VAL A 410 14.02 -15.57 -0.28
CA VAL A 410 13.32 -14.62 -1.17
C VAL A 410 14.32 -13.93 -2.09
N VAL A 411 14.01 -13.96 -3.38
CA VAL A 411 14.69 -13.17 -4.40
C VAL A 411 13.72 -12.11 -4.90
N GLU A 412 14.04 -10.83 -4.71
CA GLU A 412 13.27 -9.73 -5.31
C GLU A 412 14.13 -9.01 -6.35
N TYR A 413 13.64 -8.95 -7.56
CA TYR A 413 14.29 -8.24 -8.67
C TYR A 413 13.46 -7.02 -9.08
N ARG A 414 14.09 -5.86 -9.08
CA ARG A 414 13.51 -4.61 -9.59
C ARG A 414 14.27 -4.19 -10.86
N PRO A 415 13.65 -4.31 -12.04
CA PRO A 415 14.28 -3.91 -13.28
C PRO A 415 14.14 -2.39 -13.51
N TYR A 416 15.06 -1.83 -14.28
CA TYR A 416 15.16 -0.41 -14.66
C TYR A 416 15.82 -0.24 -16.04
N ALA A 417 17.00 -0.81 -16.29
CA ALA A 417 17.75 -0.64 -17.52
C ALA A 417 17.45 -1.77 -18.51
N SER A 418 17.02 -1.44 -19.72
CA SER A 418 16.73 -2.42 -20.77
C SER A 418 17.95 -3.03 -21.45
N PHE A 419 19.13 -2.40 -21.34
CA PHE A 419 20.34 -2.81 -22.06
C PHE A 419 21.25 -3.78 -21.29
N LYS A 420 20.85 -4.16 -20.08
CA LYS A 420 21.56 -5.13 -19.24
C LYS A 420 21.06 -6.54 -19.50
N GLN A 421 21.90 -7.55 -19.26
CA GLN A 421 21.49 -8.95 -19.48
C GLN A 421 20.60 -9.48 -18.36
N GLY A 422 20.72 -8.95 -17.14
CA GLY A 422 19.97 -9.41 -15.97
C GLY A 422 20.70 -10.47 -15.17
N PHE A 423 19.96 -11.41 -14.58
CA PHE A 423 20.53 -12.53 -13.83
C PHE A 423 19.90 -13.87 -14.22
N THR A 424 20.66 -14.93 -13.96
CA THR A 424 20.16 -16.30 -13.95
C THR A 424 20.84 -17.08 -12.83
N ALA A 425 20.08 -17.91 -12.12
CA ALA A 425 20.58 -18.69 -11.01
C ALA A 425 19.87 -20.05 -10.93
N ASP A 426 20.63 -21.09 -10.63
CA ASP A 426 20.10 -22.42 -10.32
C ASP A 426 19.72 -22.50 -8.86
N VAL A 427 18.53 -23.03 -8.60
CA VAL A 427 18.00 -23.29 -7.27
C VAL A 427 18.23 -24.76 -6.96
N THR A 428 18.98 -25.04 -5.89
CA THR A 428 19.17 -26.37 -5.32
C THR A 428 18.78 -26.41 -3.84
N PHE A 429 18.49 -27.61 -3.33
CA PHE A 429 18.19 -27.84 -1.93
C PHE A 429 19.32 -28.63 -1.27
N VAL A 430 19.92 -28.04 -0.23
CA VAL A 430 21.05 -28.62 0.50
C VAL A 430 20.64 -28.95 1.94
N PRO A 431 21.23 -29.96 2.60
CA PRO A 431 20.93 -30.26 4.00
C PRO A 431 21.09 -29.04 4.91
N ALA A 432 20.17 -28.89 5.87
CA ALA A 432 20.13 -27.77 6.82
C ALA A 432 21.26 -27.82 7.85
#